data_AF-A0A098G8P7-F1
#
_entry.id   AF-A0A098G8P7-F1
#
_cell.length_a   1.000
_cell.length_b   1.000
_cell.length_c   1.000
_cell.angle_alpha   90.00
_cell.angle_beta   90.00
_cell.angle_gamma   90.00
#
_symmetry.space_group_name_H-M   'P 1'
#
loop_
_entity.id
_entity.type
_entity.pdbx_description
1 polymer ?
#
loop_
_entity_poly.entity_id
_entity_poly.type
_entity_poly.pdbx_seq_one_letter_code
_entity_poly.pdbx_strand_id
1 'polypeptide(L)'
;MRKTQHSTFSVAAAQFINEMSKPLHQYGLTNFMHDMTYGQGQITMLVNNKQIMQFYASNKIPMLCTDDSGRTLNDGVYLNKILEAQFRDCSILMPIMVKVAKQFGQQFGKNSVHIVIREEDCQHLYSLFFEQDEHDFLHWIVNNGQLLHDFIENYNLIAKELVLEAKSPENRIVLPNFSDIGPSAERTQPRVRIFHETMHVPIYLSPQQNRCLKLLMQGKSTKETAKVLQLSVRTVEHYFERIRELLGCRTNKEIIAMYIHQFLKN
;
A
#
# COMPACT_ATOMS: atom_id res chain seq x y z
N MET A 1 -7.30 -22.56 -8.80
CA MET A 1 -6.31 -22.19 -9.83
C MET A 1 -5.76 -20.76 -9.67
N ARG A 2 -6.60 -19.70 -9.57
CA ARG A 2 -6.12 -18.29 -9.45
C ARG A 2 -5.14 -17.98 -8.29
N LYS A 3 -5.38 -18.49 -7.07
CA LYS A 3 -4.47 -18.27 -5.92
C LYS A 3 -3.07 -18.85 -6.12
N THR A 4 -2.98 -19.99 -6.80
CA THR A 4 -1.71 -20.69 -7.04
C THR A 4 -0.86 -19.92 -8.04
N GLN A 5 -1.47 -19.40 -9.10
CA GLN A 5 -0.79 -18.60 -10.13
C GLN A 5 -0.27 -17.27 -9.60
N HIS A 6 -1.08 -16.52 -8.83
CA HIS A 6 -0.64 -15.27 -8.21
C HIS A 6 0.47 -15.48 -7.17
N SER A 7 0.45 -16.62 -6.46
CA SER A 7 1.53 -17.03 -5.56
C SER A 7 2.82 -17.38 -6.31
N THR A 8 2.75 -17.95 -7.51
CA THR A 8 3.94 -18.26 -8.32
C THR A 8 4.58 -17.00 -8.87
N PHE A 9 3.78 -16.10 -9.45
CA PHE A 9 4.24 -14.81 -9.97
C PHE A 9 4.94 -13.98 -8.89
N SER A 10 4.30 -13.79 -7.72
CA SER A 10 4.88 -13.01 -6.62
C SER A 10 6.18 -13.60 -6.05
N VAL A 11 6.35 -14.93 -6.10
CA VAL A 11 7.62 -15.59 -5.74
C VAL A 11 8.71 -15.29 -6.77
N ALA A 12 8.40 -15.45 -8.07
CA ALA A 12 9.35 -15.20 -9.14
C ALA A 12 9.79 -13.72 -9.16
N ALA A 13 8.83 -12.79 -9.01
CA ALA A 13 9.11 -11.37 -8.89
C ALA A 13 10.03 -11.05 -7.70
N ALA A 14 9.77 -11.63 -6.54
CA ALA A 14 10.59 -11.41 -5.36
C ALA A 14 12.03 -11.92 -5.54
N GLN A 15 12.20 -13.11 -6.11
CA GLN A 15 13.54 -13.64 -6.41
C GLN A 15 14.28 -12.74 -7.40
N PHE A 16 13.60 -12.33 -8.47
CA PHE A 16 14.17 -11.47 -9.50
C PHE A 16 14.64 -10.12 -8.93
N ILE A 17 13.79 -9.42 -8.17
CA ILE A 17 14.13 -8.13 -7.57
C ILE A 17 15.32 -8.25 -6.60
N ASN A 18 15.37 -9.33 -5.80
CA ASN A 18 16.50 -9.57 -4.89
C ASN A 18 17.82 -9.80 -5.63
N GLU A 19 17.81 -10.49 -6.77
CA GLU A 19 19.02 -10.69 -7.57
C GLU A 19 19.45 -9.41 -8.29
N MET A 20 18.49 -8.73 -8.90
CA MET A 20 18.76 -7.57 -9.75
C MET A 20 19.26 -6.35 -8.96
N SER A 21 18.90 -6.23 -7.68
CA SER A 21 19.35 -5.13 -6.81
C SER A 21 20.77 -5.29 -6.27
N LYS A 22 21.35 -6.50 -6.28
CA LYS A 22 22.68 -6.80 -5.70
C LYS A 22 23.81 -5.86 -6.16
N PRO A 23 23.93 -5.51 -7.45
CA PRO A 23 25.04 -4.66 -7.91
C PRO A 23 25.06 -3.28 -7.25
N LEU A 24 23.91 -2.77 -6.80
CA LEU A 24 23.80 -1.46 -6.17
C LEU A 24 23.93 -1.50 -4.64
N HIS A 25 23.95 -2.68 -4.02
CA HIS A 25 24.13 -2.80 -2.55
C HIS A 25 25.47 -2.23 -2.08
N GLN A 26 26.52 -2.29 -2.91
CA GLN A 26 27.83 -1.68 -2.60
C GLN A 26 27.75 -0.15 -2.47
N TYR A 27 26.71 0.47 -3.04
CA TYR A 27 26.43 1.90 -2.96
C TYR A 27 25.35 2.22 -1.92
N GLY A 28 25.07 1.30 -1.00
CA GLY A 28 24.12 1.52 0.10
C GLY A 28 22.65 1.38 -0.28
N LEU A 29 22.33 0.83 -1.46
CA LEU A 29 20.95 0.45 -1.80
C LEU A 29 20.48 -0.66 -0.85
N THR A 30 19.37 -0.43 -0.15
CA THR A 30 18.76 -1.40 0.77
C THR A 30 17.53 -2.08 0.20
N ASN A 31 16.85 -1.41 -0.72
CA ASN A 31 15.65 -1.95 -1.33
C ASN A 31 15.41 -1.35 -2.70
N PHE A 32 14.87 -2.18 -3.59
CA PHE A 32 14.41 -1.76 -4.91
C PHE A 32 12.99 -2.31 -5.13
N MET A 33 12.14 -1.48 -5.71
CA MET A 33 10.78 -1.86 -6.08
C MET A 33 10.45 -1.30 -7.45
N HIS A 34 9.63 -2.03 -8.18
CA HIS A 34 9.04 -1.57 -9.42
C HIS A 34 7.53 -1.82 -9.36
N ASP A 35 6.74 -0.76 -9.35
CA ASP A 35 5.29 -0.86 -9.41
C ASP A 35 4.73 -0.20 -10.67
N MET A 36 3.63 -0.77 -11.16
CA MET A 36 2.92 -0.32 -12.35
C MET A 36 1.48 0.01 -11.93
N THR A 37 1.09 1.25 -12.10
CA THR A 37 -0.26 1.73 -11.83
C THR A 37 -1.06 1.83 -13.11
N TYR A 38 -2.36 1.56 -13.00
CA TYR A 38 -3.34 1.70 -14.07
C TYR A 38 -4.53 2.50 -13.54
N GLY A 39 -5.46 2.85 -14.42
CA GLY A 39 -6.73 3.46 -14.00
C GLY A 39 -7.52 2.59 -13.02
N GLN A 40 -8.48 3.21 -12.33
CA GLN A 40 -9.38 2.57 -11.37
C GLN A 40 -8.68 1.93 -10.16
N GLY A 41 -7.57 2.52 -9.71
CA GLY A 41 -6.85 2.06 -8.53
C GLY A 41 -6.12 0.72 -8.71
N GLN A 42 -5.96 0.27 -9.95
CA GLN A 42 -5.27 -0.99 -10.25
C GLN A 42 -3.75 -0.81 -10.17
N ILE A 43 -3.08 -1.81 -9.60
CA ILE A 43 -1.62 -1.84 -9.48
C ILE A 43 -1.08 -3.26 -9.54
N THR A 44 0.11 -3.41 -10.13
CA THR A 44 0.97 -4.58 -9.94
C THR A 44 2.29 -4.13 -9.30
N MET A 45 2.81 -4.92 -8.36
CA MET A 45 4.05 -4.61 -7.64
C MET A 45 5.07 -5.74 -7.82
N LEU A 46 6.25 -5.39 -8.34
CA LEU A 46 7.45 -6.23 -8.33
C LEU A 46 8.31 -5.80 -7.14
N VAL A 47 8.27 -6.60 -6.08
CA VAL A 47 8.87 -6.30 -4.77
C VAL A 47 9.64 -7.49 -4.27
N ASN A 48 10.67 -7.25 -3.45
CA ASN A 48 11.59 -8.27 -2.97
C ASN A 48 10.99 -9.29 -1.97
N ASN A 49 9.73 -9.12 -1.56
CA ASN A 49 9.02 -10.04 -0.68
C ASN A 49 7.58 -10.26 -1.18
N LYS A 50 7.27 -11.52 -1.50
CA LYS A 50 5.98 -11.97 -2.03
C LYS A 50 4.75 -11.64 -1.16
N GLN A 51 4.94 -11.40 0.13
CA GLN A 51 3.84 -11.16 1.07
C GLN A 51 3.36 -9.71 1.06
N ILE A 52 4.17 -8.76 0.58
CA ILE A 52 3.86 -7.32 0.63
C ILE A 52 2.63 -6.99 -0.20
N MET A 53 2.55 -7.49 -1.42
CA MET A 53 1.40 -7.24 -2.29
C MET A 53 0.09 -7.75 -1.67
N GLN A 54 0.13 -8.95 -1.08
CA GLN A 54 -1.02 -9.53 -0.37
C GLN A 54 -1.40 -8.71 0.87
N PHE A 55 -0.39 -8.15 1.54
CA PHE A 55 -0.57 -7.29 2.70
C PHE A 55 -1.23 -5.96 2.32
N TYR A 56 -0.75 -5.29 1.27
CA TYR A 56 -1.36 -4.06 0.74
C TYR A 56 -2.82 -4.29 0.33
N ALA A 57 -3.07 -5.39 -0.40
CA ALA A 57 -4.41 -5.76 -0.83
C ALA A 57 -5.36 -6.05 0.35
N SER A 58 -4.86 -6.75 1.37
CA SER A 58 -5.66 -7.12 2.55
C SER A 58 -5.95 -5.93 3.44
N ASN A 59 -5.00 -5.01 3.61
CA ASN A 59 -5.12 -3.85 4.51
C ASN A 59 -5.60 -2.57 3.79
N LYS A 60 -5.90 -2.64 2.48
CA LYS A 60 -6.38 -1.50 1.68
C LYS A 60 -5.49 -0.27 1.83
N ILE A 61 -4.17 -0.47 1.76
CA ILE A 61 -3.19 0.60 1.86
C ILE A 61 -3.25 1.42 0.56
N PRO A 62 -3.45 2.75 0.62
CA PRO A 62 -3.50 3.56 -0.59
C PRO A 62 -2.18 3.60 -1.34
N MET A 63 -2.28 3.92 -2.62
CA MET A 63 -1.13 4.18 -3.47
C MET A 63 -0.62 5.61 -3.30
N LEU A 64 0.66 5.81 -3.63
CA LEU A 64 1.32 7.12 -3.63
C LEU A 64 1.13 7.82 -4.98
N CYS A 65 0.74 9.09 -4.91
CA CYS A 65 0.56 9.99 -6.04
C CYS A 65 -0.37 9.38 -7.10
N THR A 66 -1.58 8.98 -6.71
CA THR A 66 -2.57 8.39 -7.63
C THR A 66 -3.96 9.00 -7.50
N ASP A 67 -4.70 8.93 -8.60
CA ASP A 67 -6.14 9.16 -8.70
C ASP A 67 -6.82 8.05 -9.53
N ASP A 68 -8.06 8.28 -9.96
CA ASP A 68 -8.83 7.30 -10.74
C ASP A 68 -8.23 7.01 -12.13
N SER A 69 -7.32 7.85 -12.63
CA SER A 69 -6.58 7.68 -13.88
C SER A 69 -5.25 6.94 -13.71
N GLY A 70 -4.84 6.65 -12.47
CA GLY A 70 -3.54 6.05 -12.15
C GLY A 70 -2.60 7.08 -11.51
N ARG A 71 -1.30 7.00 -11.81
CA ARG A 71 -0.28 7.86 -11.18
C ARG A 71 -0.30 9.29 -11.73
N THR A 72 -0.28 10.25 -10.82
CA THR A 72 -0.38 11.70 -11.11
C THR A 72 0.97 12.38 -11.35
N LEU A 73 2.08 11.67 -11.17
CA LEU A 73 3.43 12.18 -11.45
C LEU A 73 3.70 12.23 -12.96
N ASN A 74 4.41 13.27 -13.40
CA ASN A 74 4.96 13.35 -14.76
C ASN A 74 6.20 12.45 -14.89
N ASP A 75 6.61 12.15 -16.13
CA ASP A 75 7.87 11.45 -16.38
C ASP A 75 9.05 12.23 -15.79
N GLY A 76 9.98 11.51 -15.18
CA GLY A 76 11.17 12.12 -14.59
C GLY A 76 11.69 11.41 -13.35
N VAL A 77 12.63 12.09 -12.69
CA VAL A 77 13.35 11.59 -11.51
C VAL A 77 12.99 12.45 -10.30
N TYR A 78 12.59 11.80 -9.22
CA TYR A 78 12.09 12.44 -8.01
C TYR A 78 12.87 11.95 -6.79
N LEU A 79 13.26 12.88 -5.92
CA LEU A 79 13.76 12.54 -4.60
C LEU A 79 12.58 12.45 -3.62
N ASN A 80 12.59 11.46 -2.73
CA ASN A 80 11.50 11.27 -1.77
C ASN A 80 11.23 12.51 -0.91
N LYS A 81 12.27 13.24 -0.50
CA LYS A 81 12.13 14.49 0.25
C LYS A 81 11.31 15.55 -0.50
N ILE A 82 11.43 15.60 -1.83
CA ILE A 82 10.65 16.50 -2.67
C ILE A 82 9.20 16.00 -2.80
N LEU A 83 9.02 14.69 -2.96
CA LEU A 83 7.68 14.09 -3.00
C LEU A 83 6.91 14.35 -1.69
N GLU A 84 7.53 14.10 -0.54
CA GLU A 84 6.92 14.36 0.77
C GLU A 84 6.59 15.84 1.00
N ALA A 85 7.40 16.76 0.46
CA ALA A 85 7.17 18.20 0.61
C ALA A 85 6.04 18.71 -0.29
N GLN A 86 5.86 18.13 -1.48
CA GLN A 86 4.92 18.62 -2.49
C GLN A 86 3.59 17.86 -2.48
N PHE A 87 3.58 16.59 -2.07
CA PHE A 87 2.43 15.71 -2.16
C PHE A 87 1.98 15.25 -0.77
N ARG A 88 0.75 15.64 -0.41
CA ARG A 88 0.17 15.39 0.92
C ARG A 88 0.06 13.91 1.24
N ASP A 89 -0.32 13.10 0.26
CA ASP A 89 -0.41 11.65 0.39
C ASP A 89 0.96 11.03 0.70
N CYS A 90 2.04 11.43 0.02
CA CYS A 90 3.40 11.02 0.35
C CYS A 90 3.77 11.32 1.80
N SER A 91 3.52 12.56 2.27
CA SER A 91 3.84 12.96 3.65
C SER A 91 3.17 12.09 4.73
N ILE A 92 2.01 11.49 4.40
CA ILE A 92 1.21 10.69 5.34
C ILE A 92 1.47 9.19 5.17
N LEU A 93 1.62 8.72 3.94
CA LEU A 93 1.74 7.31 3.61
C LEU A 93 3.17 6.80 3.77
N MET A 94 4.21 7.61 3.51
CA MET A 94 5.61 7.17 3.63
C MET A 94 5.96 6.62 5.02
N PRO A 95 5.59 7.26 6.15
CA PRO A 95 5.80 6.69 7.48
C PRO A 95 5.11 5.33 7.69
N ILE A 96 3.94 5.12 7.07
CA ILE A 96 3.22 3.84 7.14
C ILE A 96 3.98 2.79 6.34
N MET A 97 4.38 3.12 5.12
CA MET A 97 5.13 2.23 4.24
C MET A 97 6.44 1.77 4.89
N VAL A 98 7.19 2.68 5.53
CA VAL A 98 8.41 2.33 6.30
C VAL A 98 8.11 1.36 7.45
N LYS A 99 7.00 1.55 8.17
CA LYS A 99 6.61 0.62 9.25
C LYS A 99 6.21 -0.75 8.70
N VAL A 100 5.47 -0.78 7.61
CA VAL A 100 5.05 -2.02 6.94
C VAL A 100 6.27 -2.78 6.42
N ALA A 101 7.19 -2.09 5.74
CA ALA A 101 8.44 -2.66 5.25
C ALA A 101 9.22 -3.37 6.37
N LYS A 102 9.34 -2.74 7.55
CA LYS A 102 10.00 -3.34 8.73
C LYS A 102 9.37 -4.66 9.19
N GLN A 103 8.04 -4.82 9.07
CA GLN A 103 7.36 -6.08 9.43
C GLN A 103 7.77 -7.24 8.52
N PHE A 104 8.19 -6.93 7.29
CA PHE A 104 8.65 -7.90 6.30
C PHE A 104 10.18 -8.01 6.22
N GLY A 105 10.90 -7.44 7.18
CA GLY A 105 12.36 -7.43 7.21
C GLY A 105 12.99 -6.53 6.13
N GLN A 106 12.21 -5.68 5.46
CA GLN A 106 12.72 -4.70 4.51
C GLN A 106 13.18 -3.43 5.23
N GLN A 107 14.23 -2.83 4.68
CA GLN A 107 14.71 -1.52 5.08
C GLN A 107 14.44 -0.52 3.97
N PHE A 108 13.43 0.33 4.19
CA PHE A 108 13.27 1.54 3.40
C PHE A 108 14.14 2.59 4.07
N GLY A 109 15.30 2.86 3.47
CA GLY A 109 16.21 3.88 3.95
C GLY A 109 15.54 5.26 3.95
N LYS A 110 16.15 6.22 4.66
CA LYS A 110 15.60 7.58 4.79
C LYS A 110 15.60 8.34 3.47
N ASN A 111 16.48 7.93 2.56
CA ASN A 111 16.69 8.57 1.28
C ASN A 111 16.27 7.61 0.16
N SER A 112 15.56 8.12 -0.83
CA SER A 112 15.22 7.35 -2.02
C SER A 112 15.07 8.23 -3.25
N VAL A 113 15.34 7.60 -4.39
CA VAL A 113 15.11 8.16 -5.72
C VAL A 113 14.03 7.33 -6.41
N HIS A 114 13.12 8.02 -7.07
CA HIS A 114 12.00 7.44 -7.78
C HIS A 114 12.04 7.89 -9.23
N ILE A 115 11.95 6.94 -10.16
CA ILE A 115 11.95 7.20 -11.60
C ILE A 115 10.57 6.86 -12.12
N VAL A 116 9.93 7.81 -12.80
CA VAL A 116 8.59 7.68 -13.38
C VAL A 116 8.72 7.60 -14.90
N ILE A 117 8.12 6.58 -15.48
CA ILE A 117 8.02 6.40 -16.93
C ILE A 117 6.56 6.06 -17.27
N ARG A 118 5.96 6.82 -18.18
CA ARG A 118 4.60 6.59 -18.68
C ARG A 118 4.61 5.77 -19.96
N GLU A 119 3.69 4.83 -20.02
CA GLU A 119 3.27 4.16 -21.24
C GLU A 119 1.81 4.54 -21.55
N GLU A 120 1.28 4.06 -22.68
CA GLU A 120 -0.09 4.34 -23.11
C GLU A 120 -1.13 3.79 -22.11
N ASP A 121 -0.87 2.62 -21.51
CA ASP A 121 -1.83 1.89 -20.67
C ASP A 121 -1.48 1.88 -19.17
N CYS A 122 -0.28 2.30 -18.79
CA CYS A 122 0.19 2.26 -17.41
C CYS A 122 1.29 3.28 -17.12
N GLN A 123 1.54 3.50 -15.82
CA GLN A 123 2.69 4.27 -15.37
C GLN A 123 3.60 3.41 -14.48
N HIS A 124 4.89 3.43 -14.77
CA HIS A 124 5.93 2.74 -14.04
C HIS A 124 6.53 3.65 -12.97
N LEU A 125 6.73 3.12 -11.77
CA LEU A 125 7.53 3.73 -10.72
C LEU A 125 8.64 2.78 -10.27
N TYR A 126 9.88 3.18 -10.52
CA TYR A 126 11.07 2.51 -10.02
C TYR A 126 11.51 3.23 -8.75
N SER A 127 11.49 2.54 -7.60
CA SER A 127 11.83 3.13 -6.30
C SER A 127 13.09 2.48 -5.74
N LEU A 128 14.15 3.27 -5.59
CA LEU A 128 15.45 2.85 -5.05
C LEU A 128 15.69 3.51 -3.70
N PHE A 129 15.83 2.71 -2.64
CA PHE A 129 16.00 3.17 -1.25
C PHE A 129 17.43 2.97 -0.76
N PHE A 130 17.97 3.98 -0.08
CA PHE A 130 19.37 4.05 0.37
C PHE A 130 19.46 4.37 1.87
N GLU A 131 20.36 3.69 2.58
CA GLU A 131 20.58 3.88 4.03
C GLU A 131 21.57 5.01 4.35
N GLN A 132 22.29 5.52 3.35
CA GLN A 132 23.24 6.62 3.49
C GLN A 132 22.58 7.85 4.12
N ASP A 133 23.37 8.67 4.82
CA ASP A 133 22.91 9.99 5.24
C ASP A 133 22.63 10.88 4.02
N GLU A 134 21.88 11.97 4.25
CA GLU A 134 21.41 12.83 3.16
C GLU A 134 22.55 13.46 2.35
N HIS A 135 23.67 13.83 2.98
CA HIS A 135 24.75 14.50 2.28
C HIS A 135 25.46 13.53 1.32
N ASP A 136 25.83 12.36 1.83
CA ASP A 136 26.48 11.30 1.06
C ASP A 136 25.56 10.79 -0.06
N PHE A 137 24.28 10.61 0.24
CA PHE A 137 23.27 10.23 -0.74
C PHE A 137 23.16 11.26 -1.88
N LEU A 138 22.99 12.54 -1.57
CA LEU A 138 22.85 13.58 -2.59
C LEU A 138 24.12 13.72 -3.43
N HIS A 139 25.29 13.68 -2.80
CA HIS A 139 26.57 13.69 -3.49
C HIS A 139 26.70 12.47 -4.42
N TRP A 140 26.29 11.29 -3.98
CA TRP A 140 26.29 10.09 -4.80
C TRP A 140 25.33 10.21 -5.99
N ILE A 141 24.09 10.65 -5.79
CA ILE A 141 23.08 10.79 -6.85
C ILE A 141 23.56 11.75 -7.94
N VAL A 142 24.11 12.91 -7.58
CA VAL A 142 24.60 13.90 -8.55
C VAL A 142 25.74 13.35 -9.39
N ASN A 143 26.64 12.58 -8.78
CA ASN A 143 27.81 12.02 -9.47
C ASN A 143 27.52 10.71 -10.22
N ASN A 144 26.47 9.98 -9.87
CA ASN A 144 26.18 8.64 -10.38
C ASN A 144 24.81 8.55 -11.07
N GLY A 145 24.22 9.68 -11.49
CA GLY A 145 22.92 9.68 -12.18
C GLY A 145 22.85 8.77 -13.41
N GLN A 146 23.95 8.68 -14.19
CA GLN A 146 24.02 7.76 -15.33
C GLN A 146 23.94 6.28 -14.91
N LEU A 147 24.55 5.92 -13.78
CA LEU A 147 24.50 4.55 -13.25
C LEU A 147 23.06 4.12 -12.95
N LEU A 148 22.24 5.04 -12.43
CA LEU A 148 20.82 4.77 -12.17
C LEU A 148 20.05 4.56 -13.47
N HIS A 149 20.31 5.38 -14.48
CA HIS A 149 19.72 5.22 -15.79
C HIS A 149 20.06 3.85 -16.40
N ASP A 150 21.36 3.52 -16.46
CA ASP A 150 21.85 2.26 -17.01
C ASP A 150 21.31 1.05 -16.23
N PHE A 151 21.18 1.19 -14.90
CA PHE A 151 20.55 0.16 -14.07
C PHE A 151 19.10 -0.09 -14.48
N ILE A 152 18.30 0.96 -14.70
CA ILE A 152 16.90 0.84 -15.09
C ILE A 152 16.76 0.30 -16.52
N GLU A 153 17.60 0.73 -17.46
CA GLU A 153 17.61 0.17 -18.81
C GLU A 153 17.94 -1.33 -18.81
N ASN A 154 19.01 -1.71 -18.12
CA ASN A 154 19.40 -3.12 -17.99
C ASN A 154 18.34 -3.94 -17.24
N TYR A 155 17.75 -3.37 -16.18
CA TYR A 155 16.62 -3.96 -15.49
C TYR A 155 15.48 -4.25 -16.47
N ASN A 156 15.07 -3.27 -17.27
CA ASN A 156 13.95 -3.42 -18.21
C ASN A 156 14.25 -4.44 -19.32
N LEU A 157 15.50 -4.51 -19.77
CA LEU A 157 15.93 -5.50 -20.75
C LEU A 157 15.78 -6.94 -20.20
N ILE A 158 16.27 -7.17 -18.97
CA ILE A 158 16.24 -8.50 -18.35
C ILE A 158 14.84 -8.84 -17.84
N ALA A 159 14.11 -7.87 -17.28
CA ALA A 159 12.80 -8.04 -16.69
C ALA A 159 11.66 -8.11 -17.70
N LYS A 160 11.94 -7.98 -19.01
CA LYS A 160 10.93 -7.82 -20.06
C LYS A 160 9.75 -8.79 -19.95
N GLU A 161 10.03 -10.08 -19.87
CA GLU A 161 8.99 -11.12 -19.77
C GLU A 161 8.22 -11.05 -18.44
N LEU A 162 8.93 -10.79 -17.34
CA LEU A 162 8.31 -10.62 -16.01
C LEU A 162 7.41 -9.39 -15.96
N VAL A 163 7.83 -8.28 -16.56
CA VAL A 163 7.05 -7.04 -16.66
C VAL A 163 5.83 -7.26 -17.55
N LEU A 164 5.96 -8.01 -18.65
CA LEU A 164 4.82 -8.37 -19.48
C LEU A 164 3.79 -9.22 -18.71
N GLU A 165 4.24 -10.23 -17.95
CA GLU A 165 3.38 -11.03 -17.08
C GLU A 165 2.75 -10.18 -15.96
N ALA A 166 3.50 -9.23 -15.40
CA ALA A 166 3.02 -8.33 -14.37
C ALA A 166 1.89 -7.41 -14.86
N LYS A 167 1.91 -7.05 -16.15
CA LYS A 167 0.87 -6.23 -16.77
C LYS A 167 -0.45 -6.97 -16.95
N SER A 168 -0.48 -8.29 -16.90
CA SER A 168 -1.71 -9.07 -17.07
C SER A 168 -2.75 -8.79 -15.97
N PRO A 169 -4.04 -8.60 -16.30
CA PRO A 169 -5.09 -8.23 -15.34
C PRO A 169 -5.21 -9.15 -14.12
N GLU A 170 -4.90 -10.44 -14.25
CA GLU A 170 -4.90 -11.42 -13.16
C GLU A 170 -3.83 -11.19 -12.09
N ASN A 171 -2.80 -10.41 -12.41
CA ASN A 171 -1.73 -10.04 -11.48
C ASN A 171 -1.94 -8.66 -10.86
N ARG A 172 -2.99 -7.94 -11.25
CA ARG A 172 -3.33 -6.63 -10.70
C ARG A 172 -4.16 -6.78 -9.42
N ILE A 173 -3.90 -5.92 -8.44
CA ILE A 173 -4.78 -5.71 -7.27
C ILE A 173 -5.40 -4.32 -7.37
N VAL A 174 -6.54 -4.15 -6.69
CA VAL A 174 -7.22 -2.86 -6.57
C VAL A 174 -6.99 -2.29 -5.18
N LEU A 175 -6.35 -1.12 -5.13
CA LEU A 175 -6.07 -0.35 -3.92
C LEU A 175 -6.88 0.96 -3.95
N PRO A 176 -7.27 1.50 -2.79
CA PRO A 176 -7.95 2.78 -2.73
C PRO A 176 -7.02 3.94 -3.07
N ASN A 177 -7.58 5.06 -3.49
CA ASN A 177 -6.88 6.32 -3.61
C ASN A 177 -6.74 6.99 -2.23
N PHE A 178 -5.75 7.87 -2.08
CA PHE A 178 -5.55 8.58 -0.80
C PHE A 178 -6.77 9.41 -0.41
N SER A 179 -7.47 9.99 -1.39
CA SER A 179 -8.75 10.71 -1.23
C SER A 179 -9.84 9.84 -0.58
N ASP A 180 -9.82 8.52 -0.77
CA ASP A 180 -10.81 7.59 -0.21
C ASP A 180 -10.65 7.39 1.30
N ILE A 181 -9.44 7.62 1.83
CA ILE A 181 -9.12 7.45 3.25
C ILE A 181 -9.21 8.78 4.01
N GLY A 182 -9.14 9.91 3.30
CA GLY A 182 -9.32 11.23 3.88
C GLY A 182 -10.72 11.44 4.47
N PRO A 183 -10.89 12.27 5.51
CA PRO A 183 -12.20 12.77 5.85
C PRO A 183 -12.74 13.53 4.64
N SER A 184 -13.81 13.02 4.03
CA SER A 184 -14.61 13.79 3.08
C SER A 184 -14.92 15.14 3.72
N ALA A 185 -14.49 16.24 3.09
CA ALA A 185 -14.62 17.60 3.62
C ALA A 185 -16.07 18.02 3.93
N GLU A 186 -17.05 17.21 3.52
CA GLU A 186 -18.43 17.29 3.96
C GLU A 186 -18.75 16.12 4.88
N ARG A 187 -18.94 16.38 6.18
CA ARG A 187 -19.90 15.73 7.10
C ARG A 187 -19.59 16.10 8.56
N THR A 188 -20.42 16.98 9.11
CA THR A 188 -20.42 17.55 10.47
C THR A 188 -20.70 16.56 11.62
N GLN A 189 -20.54 15.25 11.43
CA GLN A 189 -20.82 14.28 12.49
C GLN A 189 -19.53 13.75 13.14
N PRO A 190 -19.48 13.64 14.48
CA PRO A 190 -18.34 13.10 15.19
C PRO A 190 -18.13 11.64 14.77
N ARG A 191 -17.07 11.38 14.00
CA ARG A 191 -16.65 10.02 13.64
C ARG A 191 -15.86 9.44 14.80
N VAL A 192 -16.17 8.20 15.17
CA VAL A 192 -15.40 7.48 16.20
C VAL A 192 -14.11 6.99 15.59
N ARG A 193 -13.01 7.27 16.29
CA ARG A 193 -11.64 6.96 15.88
C ARG A 193 -11.20 5.64 16.51
N ILE A 194 -10.79 4.70 15.67
CA ILE A 194 -10.11 3.45 16.04
C ILE A 194 -8.75 3.48 15.38
N PHE A 195 -7.72 2.90 15.98
CA PHE A 195 -6.41 2.81 15.33
C PHE A 195 -6.31 1.48 14.59
N HIS A 196 -5.99 1.52 13.30
CA HIS A 196 -5.73 0.28 12.56
C HIS A 196 -4.56 -0.46 13.21
N GLU A 197 -4.72 -1.74 13.54
CA GLU A 197 -3.75 -2.47 14.35
C GLU A 197 -2.37 -2.54 13.68
N THR A 198 -2.36 -2.79 12.37
CA THR A 198 -1.11 -2.87 11.63
C THR A 198 -0.55 -1.52 11.19
N MET A 199 -1.37 -0.68 10.57
CA MET A 199 -0.93 0.60 10.02
C MET A 199 -0.74 1.70 11.07
N HIS A 200 -1.30 1.55 12.27
CA HIS A 200 -1.29 2.54 13.36
C HIS A 200 -1.87 3.92 12.94
N VAL A 201 -2.75 3.93 11.94
CA VAL A 201 -3.45 5.13 11.48
C VAL A 201 -4.86 5.20 12.04
N PRO A 202 -5.41 6.41 12.23
CA PRO A 202 -6.81 6.56 12.57
C PRO A 202 -7.73 6.09 11.45
N ILE A 203 -8.62 5.17 11.79
CA ILE A 203 -9.78 4.77 10.99
C ILE A 203 -11.01 5.47 11.57
N TYR A 204 -11.75 6.13 10.69
CA TYR A 204 -12.93 6.89 11.05
C TYR A 204 -14.19 6.13 10.65
N LEU A 205 -14.91 5.63 11.64
CA LEU A 205 -16.19 4.95 11.42
C LEU A 205 -17.35 5.95 11.41
N SER A 206 -18.34 5.70 10.56
CA SER A 206 -19.64 6.35 10.66
C SER A 206 -20.31 6.00 12.00
N PRO A 207 -21.24 6.83 12.51
CA PRO A 207 -21.94 6.53 13.75
C PRO A 207 -22.61 5.15 13.74
N GLN A 208 -23.16 4.73 12.60
CA GLN A 208 -23.81 3.42 12.48
C GLN A 208 -22.81 2.26 12.42
N GLN A 209 -21.69 2.42 11.71
CA GLN A 209 -20.60 1.44 11.73
C GLN A 209 -20.07 1.26 13.15
N ASN A 210 -19.85 2.36 13.88
CA ASN A 210 -19.39 2.28 15.27
C ASN A 210 -20.39 1.57 16.19
N ARG A 211 -21.70 1.83 16.05
CA ARG A 211 -22.75 1.11 16.81
C ARG A 211 -22.73 -0.39 16.51
N CYS A 212 -22.64 -0.76 15.23
CA CYS A 212 -22.53 -2.17 14.83
C CYS A 212 -21.27 -2.81 15.43
N LEU A 213 -20.13 -2.13 15.33
CA LEU A 213 -18.85 -2.63 15.84
C LEU A 213 -18.86 -2.84 17.36
N LYS A 214 -19.45 -1.91 18.13
CA LYS A 214 -19.61 -2.07 19.59
C LYS A 214 -20.43 -3.31 19.94
N LEU A 215 -21.55 -3.54 19.25
CA LEU A 215 -22.38 -4.74 19.47
C LEU A 215 -21.62 -6.02 19.08
N LEU A 216 -20.82 -5.97 18.02
CA LEU A 216 -19.95 -7.08 17.65
C LEU A 216 -18.91 -7.39 18.74
N MET A 217 -18.27 -6.36 19.32
CA MET A 217 -17.32 -6.52 20.43
C MET A 217 -17.97 -7.11 21.69
N GLN A 218 -19.28 -6.92 21.87
CA GLN A 218 -20.07 -7.53 22.93
C GLN A 218 -20.51 -8.98 22.62
N GLY A 219 -20.07 -9.55 21.49
CA GLY A 219 -20.42 -10.91 21.07
C GLY A 219 -21.79 -11.04 20.41
N LYS A 220 -22.45 -9.94 20.04
CA LYS A 220 -23.75 -10.00 19.33
C LYS A 220 -23.56 -10.49 17.90
N SER A 221 -24.43 -11.40 17.47
CA SER A 221 -24.55 -11.83 16.08
C SER A 221 -25.11 -10.71 15.20
N THR A 222 -25.00 -10.87 13.87
CA THR A 222 -25.64 -9.97 12.89
C THR A 222 -27.14 -9.83 13.11
N LYS A 223 -27.84 -10.94 13.39
CA LYS A 223 -29.29 -10.93 13.62
C LYS A 223 -29.66 -10.20 14.91
N GLU A 224 -28.90 -10.41 15.99
CA GLU A 224 -29.11 -9.70 17.24
C GLU A 224 -28.78 -8.21 17.11
N THR A 225 -27.69 -7.88 16.40
CA THR A 225 -27.31 -6.49 16.11
C THR A 225 -28.40 -5.78 15.33
N ALA A 226 -28.96 -6.44 14.31
CA ALA A 226 -30.08 -5.93 13.53
C ALA A 226 -31.31 -5.67 14.40
N LYS A 227 -31.64 -6.60 15.30
CA LYS A 227 -32.74 -6.45 16.27
C LYS A 227 -32.50 -5.28 17.21
N VAL A 228 -31.30 -5.15 17.78
CA VAL A 228 -30.95 -4.09 18.74
C VAL A 228 -30.97 -2.71 18.07
N LEU A 229 -30.48 -2.60 16.83
CA LEU A 229 -30.41 -1.33 16.11
C LEU A 229 -31.67 -1.00 15.31
N GLN A 230 -32.68 -1.89 15.32
CA GLN A 230 -33.89 -1.79 14.49
C GLN A 230 -33.56 -1.60 12.99
N LEU A 231 -32.58 -2.38 12.51
CA LEU A 231 -32.14 -2.40 11.12
C LEU A 231 -32.47 -3.74 10.47
N SER A 232 -32.46 -3.78 9.13
CA SER A 232 -32.50 -5.06 8.43
C SER A 232 -31.19 -5.82 8.66
N VAL A 233 -31.25 -7.15 8.67
CA VAL A 233 -30.06 -8.02 8.75
C VAL A 233 -29.08 -7.67 7.62
N ARG A 234 -29.58 -7.45 6.41
CA ARG A 234 -28.80 -7.07 5.23
C ARG A 234 -28.05 -5.75 5.42
N THR A 235 -28.67 -4.77 6.08
CA THR A 235 -28.02 -3.48 6.39
C THR A 235 -26.86 -3.67 7.36
N VAL A 236 -27.02 -4.52 8.38
CA VAL A 236 -25.95 -4.83 9.33
C VAL A 236 -24.82 -5.62 8.67
N GLU A 237 -25.14 -6.57 7.78
CA GLU A 237 -24.14 -7.29 6.99
C GLU A 237 -23.27 -6.34 6.17
N HIS A 238 -23.91 -5.37 5.50
CA HIS A 238 -23.22 -4.35 4.74
C HIS A 238 -22.31 -3.47 5.62
N TYR A 239 -22.78 -3.07 6.82
CA TYR A 239 -21.92 -2.32 7.75
C TYR A 239 -20.72 -3.15 8.22
N PHE A 240 -20.91 -4.43 8.56
CA PHE A 240 -19.81 -5.30 8.94
C PHE A 240 -18.83 -5.57 7.80
N GLU A 241 -19.32 -5.69 6.57
CA GLU A 241 -18.49 -5.77 5.37
C GLU A 241 -17.63 -4.51 5.24
N ARG A 242 -18.23 -3.32 5.35
CA ARG A 242 -17.46 -2.07 5.26
C ARG A 242 -16.46 -1.90 6.40
N ILE A 243 -16.79 -2.32 7.61
CA ILE A 243 -15.86 -2.31 8.75
C ILE A 243 -14.69 -3.25 8.49
N ARG A 244 -14.96 -4.46 7.99
CA ARG A 244 -13.94 -5.45 7.62
C ARG A 244 -12.96 -4.89 6.59
N GLU A 245 -13.48 -4.25 5.56
CA GLU A 245 -12.66 -3.57 4.54
C GLU A 245 -11.76 -2.48 5.14
N LEU A 246 -12.31 -1.61 5.99
CA LEU A 246 -11.57 -0.50 6.62
C LEU A 246 -10.50 -0.97 7.61
N LEU A 247 -10.70 -2.13 8.26
CA LEU A 247 -9.80 -2.69 9.26
C LEU A 247 -8.89 -3.79 8.72
N GLY A 248 -8.94 -4.05 7.41
CA GLY A 248 -8.16 -5.10 6.75
C GLY A 248 -8.48 -6.53 7.20
N CYS A 249 -9.69 -6.76 7.72
CA CYS A 249 -10.11 -8.05 8.28
C CYS A 249 -10.99 -8.84 7.29
N ARG A 250 -10.86 -10.16 7.26
CA ARG A 250 -11.67 -11.07 6.44
C ARG A 250 -12.93 -11.54 7.16
N THR A 251 -12.88 -11.62 8.49
CA THR A 251 -14.00 -12.13 9.29
C THR A 251 -14.29 -11.24 10.49
N ASN A 252 -15.52 -11.33 10.99
CA ASN A 252 -15.88 -10.66 12.24
C ASN A 252 -15.08 -11.18 13.45
N LYS A 253 -14.65 -12.44 13.42
CA LYS A 253 -13.79 -13.02 14.46
C LYS A 253 -12.40 -12.38 14.46
N GLU A 254 -11.83 -12.09 13.29
CA GLU A 254 -10.57 -11.35 13.18
C GLU A 254 -10.71 -9.93 13.72
N ILE A 255 -11.81 -9.23 13.42
CA ILE A 255 -12.07 -7.91 14.00
C ILE A 255 -12.05 -7.98 15.54
N ILE A 256 -12.75 -8.95 16.14
CA ILE A 256 -12.76 -9.13 17.60
C ILE A 256 -11.35 -9.43 18.11
N ALA A 257 -10.67 -10.41 17.53
CA ALA A 257 -9.34 -10.83 17.99
C ALA A 257 -8.30 -9.69 17.95
N MET A 258 -8.31 -8.89 16.89
CA MET A 258 -7.33 -7.82 16.68
C MET A 258 -7.68 -6.55 17.44
N TYR A 259 -8.96 -6.17 17.51
CA TYR A 259 -9.34 -4.82 17.95
C TYR A 259 -10.00 -4.76 19.34
N ILE A 260 -10.37 -5.87 19.98
CA ILE A 260 -11.09 -5.85 21.27
C ILE A 260 -10.37 -5.04 22.36
N HIS A 261 -9.04 -5.06 22.38
CA HIS A 261 -8.25 -4.33 23.37
C HIS A 261 -8.40 -2.80 23.28
N GLN A 262 -8.75 -2.26 22.11
CA GLN A 262 -9.02 -0.83 21.92
C GLN A 262 -10.39 -0.42 22.48
N PHE A 263 -11.25 -1.40 22.77
CA PHE A 263 -12.58 -1.20 23.37
C PHE A 263 -12.63 -1.51 24.87
N LEU A 264 -11.64 -2.24 25.40
CA LEU A 264 -11.51 -2.55 26.83
C LEU A 264 -10.78 -1.47 27.62
N LYS A 265 -10.11 -0.52 26.95
CA LYS A 265 -9.35 0.58 27.57
C LYS A 265 -10.14 1.89 27.73
N ASN A 266 -11.46 1.85 27.50
CA ASN A 266 -12.39 2.96 27.72
C ASN A 266 -13.36 2.65 28.85
#